data_AF-A0A7J2VUA2-F1
#
_entry.id   AF-A0A7J2VUA2-F1
#
_cell.length_a   1.000
_cell.length_b   1.000
_cell.length_c   1.000
_cell.angle_alpha   90.00
_cell.angle_beta   90.00
_cell.angle_gamma   90.00
#
_symmetry.space_group_name_H-M   'P 1'
#
loop_
_entity.id
_entity.type
_entity.pdbx_description
1 polymer ?
#
loop_
_entity_poly.entity_id
_entity_poly.type
_entity_poly.pdbx_seq_one_letter_code
_entity_poly.pdbx_strand_id
1 'polypeptide(L)'
;MKALALETIVAIIIAMAGMITFLYLTGFFKNSSNWFYCNVFLKIQSLFYKNQISMPDSCKNYIKEEVKVIELNETNNRIFSRILLAYIIDCWNEAEIKGLNKDHTCYEIHLENIVDNVTEANVTKVLIDEDRCKSIENSDYGCGIQDQIIWNVDGEVIRDQKIILIRYNSKENAIEVVG
;
A
#
# COMPACT_ATOMS: atom_id res chain seq x y z
N MET A 1 10.52 -39.77 -45.75
CA MET A 1 9.70 -39.17 -44.65
C MET A 1 10.46 -39.00 -43.33
N LYS A 2 11.36 -39.89 -42.91
CA LYS A 2 12.12 -39.72 -41.64
C LYS A 2 13.16 -38.58 -41.66
N ALA A 3 13.78 -38.30 -42.81
CA ALA A 3 14.74 -37.19 -42.95
C ALA A 3 14.08 -35.81 -42.86
N LEU A 4 12.91 -35.64 -43.50
CA LEU A 4 12.11 -34.41 -43.47
C LEU A 4 11.61 -34.07 -42.05
N ALA A 5 11.29 -35.10 -41.26
CA ALA A 5 10.93 -34.95 -39.85
C ALA A 5 12.13 -34.56 -38.97
N LEU A 6 13.34 -35.05 -39.27
CA LEU A 6 14.55 -34.72 -38.52
C LEU A 6 15.00 -33.28 -38.80
N GLU A 7 14.99 -32.86 -40.07
CA GLU A 7 15.33 -31.49 -40.46
C GLU A 7 14.36 -30.46 -39.87
N THR A 8 13.06 -30.76 -39.84
CA THR A 8 12.07 -29.89 -39.20
C THR A 8 12.26 -29.80 -37.69
N ILE A 9 12.57 -30.90 -37.00
CA ILE A 9 12.87 -30.87 -35.56
C ILE A 9 14.11 -30.03 -35.28
N VAL A 10 15.18 -30.19 -36.06
CA VAL A 10 16.42 -29.41 -35.90
C VAL A 10 16.17 -27.92 -36.19
N ALA A 11 15.40 -27.59 -37.23
CA ALA A 11 15.05 -26.21 -37.55
C ALA A 11 14.23 -25.55 -36.43
N ILE A 12 13.30 -26.28 -35.80
CA ILE A 12 12.53 -25.78 -34.66
C ILE A 12 13.45 -25.50 -33.47
N ILE A 13 14.39 -26.39 -33.16
CA ILE A 13 15.35 -26.20 -32.05
C ILE A 13 16.22 -24.96 -32.29
N ILE A 14 16.73 -24.77 -33.51
CA ILE A 14 17.54 -23.60 -33.87
C ILE A 14 16.72 -22.31 -33.77
N ALA A 15 15.47 -22.33 -34.24
CA ALA A 15 14.57 -21.18 -34.14
C ALA A 15 14.27 -20.83 -32.68
N MET A 16 14.05 -21.82 -31.81
CA MET A 16 13.87 -21.61 -30.37
C MET A 16 15.12 -21.01 -29.73
N ALA A 17 16.31 -21.54 -30.03
CA ALA A 17 17.56 -21.01 -29.52
C ALA A 17 17.81 -19.57 -29.98
N GLY A 18 17.53 -19.25 -31.24
CA GLY A 18 17.60 -17.89 -31.78
C GLY A 18 16.63 -16.94 -31.08
N MET A 19 15.40 -17.36 -30.86
CA MET A 19 14.39 -16.58 -30.15
C MET A 19 14.79 -16.32 -28.69
N ILE A 20 15.26 -17.34 -27.96
CA ILE A 20 15.73 -17.19 -26.57
C ILE A 20 16.91 -16.21 -26.51
N THR A 21 17.87 -16.33 -27.43
CA THR A 21 19.03 -15.44 -27.49
C THR A 21 18.60 -14.00 -27.78
N PHE A 22 17.68 -13.80 -28.73
CA PHE A 22 17.12 -12.49 -29.05
C PHE A 22 16.36 -11.87 -27.86
N LEU A 23 15.55 -12.65 -27.15
CA LEU A 23 14.83 -12.22 -25.95
C LEU A 23 15.78 -11.90 -24.78
N TYR A 24 16.93 -12.57 -24.70
CA TYR A 24 17.97 -12.27 -23.71
C TYR A 24 18.68 -10.95 -24.04
N LEU A 25 19.07 -10.75 -25.30
CA LEU A 25 19.75 -9.54 -25.77
C LEU A 25 18.87 -8.29 -25.70
N THR A 26 17.56 -8.44 -25.93
CA THR A 26 16.58 -7.33 -25.81
C THR A 26 16.23 -6.99 -24.36
N GLY A 27 16.77 -7.72 -23.37
CA GLY A 27 16.47 -7.50 -21.96
C GLY A 27 15.04 -7.91 -21.56
N PHE A 28 14.28 -8.55 -22.46
CA PHE A 28 12.91 -8.99 -22.21
C PHE A 28 12.85 -9.97 -21.03
N PHE A 29 13.80 -10.91 -20.96
CA PHE A 29 13.89 -11.83 -19.81
C PHE A 29 14.16 -11.10 -18.49
N LYS A 30 14.97 -10.05 -18.49
CA LYS A 30 15.25 -9.25 -17.29
C LYS A 30 13.98 -8.54 -16.81
N ASN A 31 13.24 -7.90 -17.71
CA ASN A 31 11.99 -7.23 -17.36
C ASN A 31 10.88 -8.20 -16.93
N SER A 32 10.69 -9.31 -17.65
CA SER A 32 9.68 -10.32 -17.31
C SER A 32 10.02 -11.09 -16.04
N SER A 33 11.31 -11.41 -15.81
CA SER A 33 11.77 -12.05 -14.58
C SER A 33 11.66 -11.11 -13.38
N ASN A 34 12.02 -9.84 -13.52
CA ASN A 34 11.84 -8.84 -12.48
C ASN A 34 10.36 -8.65 -12.14
N TRP A 35 9.48 -8.51 -13.14
CA TRP A 35 8.03 -8.42 -12.92
C TRP A 35 7.49 -9.63 -12.14
N PHE A 36 7.87 -10.84 -12.55
CA PHE A 36 7.44 -12.08 -11.88
C PHE A 36 7.98 -12.15 -10.44
N TYR A 37 9.28 -11.90 -10.26
CA TYR A 37 9.92 -11.85 -8.96
C TYR A 37 9.24 -10.85 -8.03
N CYS A 38 9.00 -9.62 -8.50
CA CYS A 38 8.39 -8.56 -7.69
C CYS A 38 6.95 -8.88 -7.33
N ASN A 39 6.16 -9.46 -8.24
CA ASN A 39 4.80 -9.90 -7.92
C ASN A 39 4.77 -11.02 -6.88
N VAL A 40 5.70 -11.97 -6.95
CA VAL A 40 5.80 -13.04 -5.96
C VAL A 40 6.29 -12.49 -4.62
N PHE A 41 7.31 -11.62 -4.64
CA PHE A 41 7.85 -10.96 -3.46
C PHE A 41 6.78 -10.16 -2.71
N LEU A 42 6.02 -9.30 -3.42
CA LEU A 42 4.92 -8.51 -2.85
C LEU A 42 3.86 -9.39 -2.18
N LYS A 43 3.48 -10.50 -2.81
CA LYS A 43 2.49 -11.44 -2.26
C LYS A 43 2.99 -12.23 -1.05
N ILE A 44 4.27 -12.56 -1.02
CA ILE A 44 4.87 -13.27 0.12
C ILE A 44 5.05 -12.30 1.28
N GLN A 45 5.52 -11.08 1.01
CA GLN A 45 5.73 -10.08 2.04
C GLN A 45 4.42 -9.70 2.75
N SER A 46 3.31 -9.56 2.02
CA SER A 46 1.99 -9.30 2.63
C SER A 46 1.50 -10.45 3.53
N LEU A 47 2.06 -11.65 3.42
CA LEU A 47 1.75 -12.78 4.32
C LEU A 47 2.63 -12.80 5.58
N PHE A 48 3.80 -12.16 5.55
CA PHE A 48 4.78 -12.15 6.63
C PHE A 48 4.99 -10.72 7.17
N TYR A 49 3.92 -10.09 7.66
CA TYR A 49 3.93 -8.75 8.30
C TYR A 49 4.98 -8.57 9.41
N LYS A 50 5.48 -9.66 10.01
CA LYS A 50 6.32 -9.60 11.22
C LYS A 50 7.81 -9.36 10.94
N ASN A 51 8.26 -9.57 9.70
CA ASN A 51 9.66 -9.35 9.31
C ASN A 51 9.67 -8.37 8.12
N GLN A 52 9.81 -7.08 8.42
CA GLN A 52 9.94 -6.01 7.42
C GLN A 52 11.24 -6.21 6.62
N ILE A 53 11.17 -6.95 5.51
CA ILE A 53 12.25 -7.00 4.53
C ILE A 53 12.10 -5.76 3.66
N SER A 54 13.10 -4.88 3.66
CA SER A 54 13.10 -3.70 2.79
C SER A 54 12.91 -4.09 1.32
N MET A 55 11.98 -3.42 0.64
CA MET A 55 11.66 -3.67 -0.78
C MET A 55 12.90 -3.48 -1.68
N PRO A 56 13.23 -4.44 -2.55
CA PRO A 56 14.27 -4.25 -3.56
C PRO A 56 13.92 -3.11 -4.53
N ASP A 57 14.91 -2.28 -4.89
CA ASP A 57 14.71 -1.14 -5.80
C ASP A 57 14.14 -1.54 -7.17
N SER A 58 14.47 -2.75 -7.65
CA SER A 58 13.94 -3.30 -8.91
C SER A 58 12.42 -3.46 -8.90
N CYS A 59 11.80 -3.54 -7.72
CA CYS A 59 10.36 -3.76 -7.55
C CYS A 59 9.55 -2.48 -7.39
N LYS A 60 10.19 -1.35 -7.07
CA LYS A 60 9.50 -0.06 -6.87
C LYS A 60 8.65 0.36 -8.08
N ASN A 61 9.16 0.13 -9.30
CA ASN A 61 8.47 0.48 -10.55
C ASN A 61 7.29 -0.42 -10.91
N TYR A 62 7.10 -1.54 -10.20
CA TYR A 62 6.01 -2.49 -10.44
C TYR A 62 4.87 -2.35 -9.42
N ILE A 63 5.02 -1.47 -8.44
CA ILE A 63 3.99 -1.19 -7.46
C ILE A 63 2.91 -0.35 -8.15
N LYS A 64 1.70 -0.89 -8.25
CA LYS A 64 0.54 -0.12 -8.67
C LYS A 64 0.00 0.64 -7.46
N GLU A 65 -0.15 1.95 -7.61
CA GLU A 65 -0.89 2.81 -6.69
C GLU A 65 -2.37 2.63 -7.01
N GLU A 66 -3.03 1.67 -6.36
CA GLU A 66 -4.47 1.49 -6.45
C GLU A 66 -5.12 2.06 -5.20
N VAL A 67 -5.97 3.07 -5.37
CA VAL A 67 -6.76 3.63 -4.29
C VAL A 67 -7.90 2.68 -3.99
N LYS A 68 -7.99 2.20 -2.75
CA LYS A 68 -9.06 1.32 -2.30
C LYS A 68 -10.25 2.17 -1.85
N VAL A 69 -11.38 2.03 -2.54
CA VAL A 69 -12.63 2.73 -2.18
C VAL A 69 -13.40 1.88 -1.17
N ILE A 70 -13.85 2.50 -0.08
CA ILE A 70 -14.59 1.84 1.01
C ILE A 70 -15.84 2.66 1.32
N GLU A 71 -16.97 1.99 1.44
CA GLU A 71 -18.21 2.59 1.93
C GLU A 71 -18.37 2.29 3.42
N LEU A 72 -18.55 3.34 4.24
CA LEU A 72 -18.78 3.21 5.69
C LEU A 72 -20.11 3.85 6.07
N ASN A 73 -20.90 3.10 6.85
CA ASN A 73 -22.20 3.52 7.36
C ASN A 73 -22.24 3.66 8.89
N GLU A 74 -21.09 3.52 9.56
CA GLU A 74 -20.96 3.63 11.00
C GLU A 74 -21.02 5.09 11.44
N THR A 75 -21.89 5.39 12.41
CA THR A 75 -22.11 6.74 12.92
C THR A 75 -21.49 6.94 14.30
N ASN A 76 -21.30 5.86 15.07
CA ASN A 76 -20.79 5.95 16.42
C ASN A 76 -19.31 6.38 16.44
N ASN A 77 -19.01 7.48 17.14
CA ASN A 77 -17.66 8.04 17.26
C ASN A 77 -16.58 6.99 17.56
N ARG A 78 -16.82 6.15 18.57
CA ARG A 78 -15.81 5.22 19.07
C ARG A 78 -15.55 4.10 18.07
N ILE A 79 -16.61 3.54 17.49
CA ILE A 79 -16.49 2.46 16.51
C ILE A 79 -15.86 3.02 15.23
N PHE A 80 -16.33 4.17 14.76
CA PHE A 80 -15.78 4.84 13.59
C PHE A 80 -14.30 5.17 13.77
N SER A 81 -13.91 5.77 14.91
CA SER A 81 -12.50 6.10 15.21
C SER A 81 -11.61 4.87 15.17
N ARG A 82 -12.11 3.73 15.65
CA ARG A 82 -11.39 2.45 15.60
C ARG A 82 -11.25 1.90 14.18
N ILE A 83 -12.29 2.01 13.36
CA ILE A 83 -12.27 1.61 11.95
C ILE A 83 -11.29 2.51 11.18
N LEU A 84 -11.40 3.82 11.35
CA LEU A 84 -10.52 4.81 10.73
C LEU A 84 -9.06 4.54 11.09
N LEU A 85 -8.79 4.27 12.37
CA LEU A 85 -7.46 3.91 12.85
C LEU A 85 -6.89 2.66 12.14
N ALA A 86 -7.71 1.64 11.92
CA ALA A 86 -7.26 0.43 11.24
C ALA A 86 -6.79 0.74 9.81
N TYR A 87 -7.47 1.63 9.09
CA TYR A 87 -7.06 2.05 7.74
C TYR A 87 -5.84 2.96 7.74
N ILE A 88 -5.69 3.83 8.76
CA ILE A 88 -4.48 4.64 8.95
C ILE A 88 -3.26 3.73 9.16
N ILE A 89 -3.35 2.76 10.07
CA ILE A 89 -2.27 1.80 10.35
C ILE A 89 -1.96 0.95 9.10
N ASP A 90 -2.98 0.49 8.38
CA ASP A 90 -2.75 -0.30 7.17
C ASP A 90 -2.04 0.52 6.09
N CYS A 91 -2.45 1.78 5.88
CA CYS A 91 -1.78 2.70 4.96
C CYS A 91 -0.32 2.98 5.37
N TRP A 92 -0.06 3.16 6.67
CA TRP A 92 1.29 3.32 7.20
C TRP A 92 2.17 2.09 6.92
N ASN A 93 1.69 0.90 7.25
CA ASN A 93 2.41 -0.35 6.97
C ASN A 93 2.67 -0.53 5.47
N GLU A 94 1.68 -0.18 4.64
CA GLU A 94 1.81 -0.24 3.18
C GLU A 94 2.89 0.73 2.69
N ALA A 95 2.95 1.95 3.23
CA ALA A 95 3.99 2.93 2.91
C ALA A 95 5.39 2.47 3.35
N GLU A 96 5.54 1.94 4.57
CA GLU A 96 6.81 1.40 5.08
C GLU A 96 7.32 0.24 4.22
N ILE A 97 6.43 -0.71 3.88
CA ILE A 97 6.77 -1.87 3.05
C ILE A 97 7.19 -1.42 1.65
N LYS A 98 6.43 -0.50 1.05
CA LYS A 98 6.67 -0.08 -0.32
C LYS A 98 7.90 0.82 -0.44
N GLY A 99 8.31 1.48 0.66
CA GLY A 99 9.49 2.37 0.69
C GLY A 99 9.41 3.44 -0.40
N LEU A 100 8.19 3.89 -0.71
CA LEU A 100 7.93 4.88 -1.74
C LEU A 100 8.18 6.26 -1.14
N ASN A 101 9.21 6.94 -1.62
CA ASN A 101 9.44 8.37 -1.32
C ASN A 101 8.50 9.25 -2.15
N LYS A 102 7.24 8.84 -2.30
CA LYS A 102 6.24 9.52 -3.11
C LYS A 102 4.89 9.45 -2.41
N ASP A 103 4.20 10.58 -2.46
CA ASP A 103 2.83 10.70 -1.97
C ASP A 103 1.92 9.75 -2.73
N HIS A 104 1.06 9.04 -2.00
CA HIS A 104 0.06 8.17 -2.59
C HIS A 104 -1.15 8.03 -1.66
N THR A 105 -2.33 7.97 -2.26
CA THR A 105 -3.57 7.70 -1.54
C THR A 105 -3.75 6.20 -1.37
N CYS A 106 -3.93 5.73 -0.14
CA CYS A 106 -4.22 4.32 0.14
C CYS A 106 -5.72 4.05 0.05
N TYR A 107 -6.52 4.96 0.64
CA TYR A 107 -7.95 4.77 0.82
C TYR A 107 -8.76 6.02 0.50
N GLU A 108 -9.93 5.79 -0.07
CA GLU A 108 -11.00 6.76 -0.24
C GLU A 108 -12.24 6.20 0.47
N ILE A 109 -12.58 6.79 1.62
CA ILE A 109 -13.70 6.36 2.45
C ILE A 109 -14.91 7.23 2.13
N HIS A 110 -16.00 6.60 1.69
CA HIS A 110 -17.27 7.24 1.42
C HIS A 110 -18.19 7.09 2.63
N LEU A 111 -18.65 8.21 3.18
CA LEU A 111 -19.57 8.22 4.31
C LEU A 111 -21.02 8.24 3.82
N GLU A 112 -21.77 7.19 4.16
CA GLU A 112 -23.20 7.14 3.86
C GLU A 112 -23.99 8.10 4.76
N ASN A 113 -23.60 8.19 6.04
CA ASN A 113 -24.31 8.91 7.09
C ASN A 113 -23.39 9.91 7.81
N ILE A 114 -24.02 10.82 8.56
CA ILE A 114 -23.32 11.73 9.46
C ILE A 114 -22.72 10.94 10.63
N VAL A 115 -21.47 11.22 10.96
CA VAL A 115 -20.72 10.58 12.04
C VAL A 115 -20.73 11.48 13.28
N ASP A 116 -20.72 10.88 14.47
CA ASP A 116 -20.66 11.58 15.75
C ASP A 116 -19.27 12.22 15.99
N ASN A 117 -19.01 13.39 15.39
CA ASN A 117 -17.86 14.28 15.62
C ASN A 117 -16.54 13.56 15.96
N VAL A 118 -15.83 13.07 14.96
CA VAL A 118 -14.55 12.36 15.14
C VAL A 118 -13.38 13.32 14.92
N THR A 119 -12.50 13.40 15.90
CA THR A 119 -11.27 14.20 15.88
C THR A 119 -10.05 13.30 15.90
N GLU A 120 -8.89 13.86 15.57
CA GLU A 120 -7.60 13.18 15.74
C GLU A 120 -7.41 12.65 17.15
N ALA A 121 -7.79 13.43 18.17
CA ALA A 121 -7.75 13.02 19.57
C ALA A 121 -8.56 11.75 19.84
N ASN A 122 -9.70 11.55 19.15
CA ASN A 122 -10.50 10.34 19.31
C ASN A 122 -9.79 9.13 18.72
N VAL A 123 -9.16 9.27 17.55
CA VAL A 123 -8.36 8.23 16.90
C VAL A 123 -7.15 7.88 17.76
N THR A 124 -6.40 8.86 18.25
CA THR A 124 -5.22 8.63 19.10
C THR A 124 -5.58 8.07 20.47
N LYS A 125 -6.75 8.41 21.01
CA LYS A 125 -7.25 7.73 22.21
C LYS A 125 -7.44 6.23 21.97
N VAL A 126 -7.96 5.81 20.81
CA VAL A 126 -8.07 4.38 20.47
C VAL A 126 -6.68 3.73 20.34
N LEU A 127 -5.70 4.43 19.77
CA LEU A 127 -4.31 3.96 19.73
C LEU A 127 -3.75 3.64 21.12
N ILE A 128 -3.97 4.55 22.07
CA ILE A 128 -3.48 4.42 23.45
C ILE A 128 -4.24 3.32 24.18
N ASP A 129 -5.58 3.34 24.12
CA ASP A 129 -6.46 2.39 24.80
C ASP A 129 -6.21 0.94 24.34
N GLU A 130 -5.75 0.74 23.09
CA GLU A 130 -5.47 -0.58 22.51
C GLU A 130 -3.97 -0.96 22.47
N ASP A 131 -3.08 -0.18 23.12
CA ASP A 131 -1.62 -0.39 23.15
C ASP A 131 -0.99 -0.53 21.75
N ARG A 132 -1.40 0.35 20.83
CA ARG A 132 -1.01 0.34 19.41
C ARG A 132 -0.02 1.44 19.03
N CYS A 133 0.52 2.19 19.99
CA CYS A 133 1.50 3.28 19.72
C CYS A 133 2.79 2.83 19.04
N LYS A 134 3.07 1.52 18.99
CA LYS A 134 4.19 0.96 18.22
C LYS A 134 3.89 0.76 16.74
N SER A 135 2.61 0.79 16.36
CA SER A 135 2.17 0.59 14.98
C SER A 135 2.15 1.91 14.20
N ILE A 136 1.84 3.02 14.88
CA ILE A 136 1.97 4.37 14.37
C ILE A 136 1.99 5.31 15.58
N GLU A 137 2.81 6.36 15.50
CA GLU A 137 3.03 7.33 16.58
C GLU A 137 2.27 8.63 16.31
N ASN A 138 1.80 9.25 17.39
CA ASN A 138 1.22 10.59 17.42
C ASN A 138 1.57 11.23 18.77
N SER A 139 2.69 11.96 18.78
CA SER A 139 3.30 12.52 19.98
C SER A 139 2.52 13.71 20.55
N ASP A 140 1.81 14.47 19.70
CA ASP A 140 0.92 15.58 20.10
C ASP A 140 -0.15 15.16 21.11
N TYR A 141 -0.56 13.87 21.09
CA TYR A 141 -1.53 13.30 22.02
C TYR A 141 -0.93 12.23 22.94
N GLY A 142 0.41 12.14 23.02
CA GLY A 142 1.12 11.29 23.98
C GLY A 142 1.32 9.82 23.57
N CYS A 143 1.26 9.50 22.28
CA CYS A 143 1.41 8.15 21.75
C CYS A 143 2.69 8.01 20.92
N GLY A 144 3.85 7.82 21.56
CA GLY A 144 5.15 7.73 20.87
C GLY A 144 5.97 9.02 20.95
N ILE A 145 6.93 9.18 20.05
CA ILE A 145 7.91 10.29 20.01
C ILE A 145 7.75 11.12 18.72
N GLN A 146 7.20 10.54 17.66
CA GLN A 146 6.98 11.20 16.38
C GLN A 146 5.49 11.47 16.12
N ASP A 147 5.20 12.49 15.32
CA ASP A 147 3.87 12.75 14.77
C ASP A 147 3.78 12.14 13.37
N GLN A 148 3.19 10.96 13.28
CA GLN A 148 3.01 10.23 12.03
C GLN A 148 1.58 10.29 11.52
N ILE A 149 0.70 11.06 12.19
CA ILE A 149 -0.66 11.35 11.76
C ILE A 149 -0.77 12.86 11.58
N ILE A 150 -1.24 13.29 10.41
CA ILE A 150 -1.54 14.68 10.10
C ILE A 150 -3.04 14.78 9.88
N TRP A 151 -3.70 15.63 10.66
CA TRP A 151 -5.13 15.85 10.56
C TRP A 151 -5.44 17.09 9.73
N ASN A 152 -5.91 16.88 8.49
CA ASN A 152 -6.25 17.94 7.55
C ASN A 152 -7.73 17.82 7.13
N VAL A 153 -8.59 17.82 8.15
CA VAL A 153 -10.06 17.76 7.99
C VAL A 153 -10.62 19.15 8.22
N ASP A 154 -11.57 19.58 7.37
CA ASP A 154 -12.22 20.88 7.52
C ASP A 154 -12.89 21.01 8.91
N GLY A 155 -12.57 22.08 9.62
CA GLY A 155 -13.00 22.30 11.00
C GLY A 155 -12.43 21.32 12.04
N GLU A 156 -11.39 20.55 11.70
CA GLU A 156 -10.71 19.55 12.54
C GLU A 156 -11.60 18.39 13.03
N VAL A 157 -12.84 18.30 12.53
CA VAL A 157 -13.85 17.34 12.98
C VAL A 157 -14.49 16.67 11.77
N ILE A 158 -14.43 15.34 11.75
CA ILE A 158 -15.20 14.51 10.83
C ILE A 158 -16.62 14.38 11.37
N ARG A 159 -17.60 14.88 10.62
CA ARG A 159 -19.02 14.82 10.94
C ARG A 159 -19.88 14.60 9.69
N ASP A 160 -19.85 15.54 8.75
CA ASP A 160 -20.75 15.60 7.57
C ASP A 160 -20.03 15.52 6.23
N GLN A 161 -18.71 15.29 6.25
CA GLN A 161 -17.89 15.01 5.08
C GLN A 161 -18.46 13.79 4.33
N LYS A 162 -18.42 13.86 3.00
CA LYS A 162 -18.85 12.75 2.14
C LYS A 162 -17.72 11.79 1.79
N ILE A 163 -16.50 12.31 1.73
CA ILE A 163 -15.32 11.56 1.33
C ILE A 163 -14.20 11.90 2.31
N ILE A 164 -13.53 10.89 2.81
CA ILE A 164 -12.30 11.01 3.60
C ILE A 164 -11.18 10.29 2.85
N LEU A 165 -10.07 10.97 2.63
CA LEU A 165 -8.88 10.40 2.02
C LEU A 165 -7.86 10.06 3.10
N ILE A 166 -7.29 8.86 3.02
CA ILE A 166 -6.13 8.45 3.81
C ILE A 166 -4.97 8.29 2.85
N ARG A 167 -3.99 9.16 2.98
CA ARG A 167 -2.84 9.20 2.08
C ARG A 167 -1.53 9.27 2.85
N TYR A 168 -0.51 8.64 2.31
CA TYR A 168 0.85 8.81 2.78
C TYR A 168 1.43 10.11 2.19
N ASN A 169 1.95 10.97 3.06
CA ASN A 169 2.69 12.17 2.71
C ASN A 169 4.18 11.89 2.89
N SER A 170 4.89 11.76 1.78
CA SER A 170 6.31 11.39 1.75
C SER A 170 7.24 12.50 2.23
N LYS A 171 6.79 13.77 2.16
CA LYS A 171 7.58 14.92 2.62
C LYS A 171 7.62 14.99 4.14
N GLU A 172 6.47 14.79 4.77
CA GLU A 172 6.33 14.82 6.24
C GLU A 172 6.55 13.44 6.87
N ASN A 173 6.66 12.38 6.05
CA ASN A 173 6.78 10.99 6.49
C ASN A 173 5.65 10.60 7.47
N ALA A 174 4.41 10.90 7.07
CA ALA A 174 3.21 10.77 7.91
C ALA A 174 1.98 10.38 7.08
N ILE A 175 0.96 9.86 7.74
CA ILE A 175 -0.37 9.63 7.17
C ILE A 175 -1.21 10.88 7.33
N GLU A 176 -1.65 11.45 6.22
CA GLU A 176 -2.55 12.58 6.19
C GLU A 176 -3.99 12.10 6.01
N VAL A 177 -4.85 12.51 6.93
CA VAL A 177 -6.31 12.31 6.88
C VAL A 177 -6.93 13.59 6.36
N VAL A 178 -7.56 13.52 5.18
CA VAL A 178 -8.20 14.68 4.52
C VAL A 178 -9.70 14.45 4.44
N GLY A 179 -10.51 15.43 4.83
CA GLY A 179 -11.98 15.32 4.82
C GLY A 179 -12.66 16.67 4.70
#